data_AF-A0A937V9B2-F1
#
_entry.id   AF-A0A937V9B2-F1
#
_cell.length_a   1.000
_cell.length_b   1.000
_cell.length_c   1.000
_cell.angle_alpha   90.00
_cell.angle_beta   90.00
_cell.angle_gamma   90.00
#
_symmetry.space_group_name_H-M   'P 1'
#
loop_
_entity.id
_entity.type
_entity.pdbx_description
1 polymer ?
#
loop_
_entity_poly.entity_id
_entity_poly.type
_entity_poly.pdbx_seq_one_letter_code
_entity_poly.pdbx_strand_id
1 'polypeptide(L)'
;MHTPGVRWPALLLAVLMTTGQASAQTTGSARLSPPLTDNFPSVRVFLDVRDDVGRRIVGLRPADIRLTEDQAGVTGLELDEVQVGVRQIFVL
;
A
#
# COMPACT_ATOMS: atom_id res chain seq x y z
N MET A 1 49.81 33.54 15.85
CA MET A 1 48.49 33.72 15.21
C MET A 1 48.23 32.49 14.35
N HIS A 2 47.33 31.60 14.77
CA HIS A 2 46.90 30.45 13.97
C HIS A 2 45.38 30.37 14.11
N THR A 3 44.67 31.01 13.19
CA THR A 3 43.22 30.87 13.04
C THR A 3 42.95 29.48 12.45
N PRO A 4 42.20 28.60 13.12
CA PRO A 4 41.79 27.34 12.50
C PRO A 4 40.79 27.67 11.39
N GLY A 5 41.24 27.57 10.14
CA GLY A 5 40.39 27.74 8.97
C GLY A 5 39.34 26.64 8.95
N VAL A 6 38.08 27.01 9.20
CA VAL A 6 36.93 26.11 9.07
C VAL A 6 36.96 25.54 7.66
N ARG A 7 37.13 24.22 7.53
CA ARG A 7 37.15 23.52 6.24
C ARG A 7 35.72 23.29 5.78
N TRP A 8 35.06 24.38 5.38
CA TRP A 8 33.72 24.40 4.77
C TRP A 8 33.41 23.26 3.78
N PRO A 9 34.32 22.87 2.86
CA PRO A 9 34.03 21.77 1.93
C PRO A 9 33.91 20.40 2.61
N ALA A 10 34.64 20.16 3.70
CA ALA A 10 34.53 18.91 4.45
C ALA A 10 33.20 18.82 5.21
N LEU A 11 32.68 19.97 5.66
CA LEU A 11 31.40 20.06 6.36
C LEU A 11 30.23 19.84 5.39
N LEU A 12 30.30 20.39 4.18
CA LEU A 12 29.35 20.12 3.10
C LEU A 12 29.33 18.64 2.69
N LEU A 13 30.50 18.00 2.61
CA LEU A 13 30.60 16.59 2.25
C LEU A 13 30.03 15.68 3.36
N ALA A 14 30.25 16.03 4.63
CA ALA A 14 29.66 15.31 5.77
C ALA A 14 28.13 15.44 5.81
N VAL A 15 27.57 16.61 5.46
CA VAL A 15 26.12 16.83 5.36
C VAL A 15 25.49 16.09 4.17
N LEU A 16 26.22 15.89 3.08
CA LEU A 16 25.69 15.15 1.93
C LEU A 16 25.62 13.63 2.19
N MET A 17 26.53 13.11 3.02
CA MET A 17 26.57 11.69 3.42
C MET A 17 25.49 11.31 4.45
N THR A 18 24.76 12.28 5.01
CA THR A 18 23.62 12.04 5.89
C THR A 18 22.28 12.02 5.15
N THR A 19 22.29 11.92 3.81
CA THR A 19 21.08 11.73 3.01
C THR A 19 20.50 10.33 3.23
N GLY A 20 19.82 10.22 4.37
CA GLY A 20 18.63 9.45 4.65
C GLY A 20 18.57 8.07 4.02
N GLN A 21 18.72 7.05 4.88
CA GLN A 21 18.01 5.79 4.67
C GLN A 21 16.52 6.12 4.49
N ALA A 22 16.06 6.18 3.24
CA ALA A 22 14.65 6.26 2.92
C ALA A 22 14.05 4.89 3.26
N SER A 23 13.66 4.71 4.52
CA SER A 23 12.80 3.60 4.90
C SER A 23 11.47 3.83 4.17
N ALA A 24 11.22 3.04 3.14
CA ALA A 24 9.90 2.93 2.54
C ALA A 24 8.96 2.33 3.60
N GLN A 25 8.45 3.19 4.49
CA GLN A 25 7.46 2.80 5.48
C GLN A 25 6.20 2.39 4.74
N THR A 26 6.07 1.09 4.50
CA THR A 26 4.86 0.48 3.98
C THR A 26 3.83 0.57 5.10
N THR A 27 3.05 1.65 5.08
CA THR A 27 2.05 1.98 6.12
C THR A 27 0.80 1.09 6.02
N GLY A 28 0.81 0.09 5.15
CA GLY A 28 -0.30 -0.83 4.97
C GLY A 28 0.08 -2.11 4.26
N SER A 29 -0.81 -3.10 4.34
CA SER A 29 -0.72 -4.38 3.67
C SER A 29 -1.91 -4.57 2.73
N ALA A 30 -1.66 -5.19 1.59
CA ALA A 30 -2.68 -5.57 0.63
C ALA A 30 -2.56 -7.07 0.35
N ARG A 31 -3.67 -7.79 0.44
CA ARG A 31 -3.73 -9.23 0.18
C ARG A 31 -4.79 -9.51 -0.88
N LEU A 32 -4.38 -10.18 -1.95
CA LEU A 32 -5.29 -10.66 -2.98
C LEU A 32 -5.62 -12.13 -2.72
N SER A 33 -6.89 -12.50 -2.84
CA SER A 33 -7.31 -13.90 -2.83
C SER A 33 -6.85 -14.61 -4.11
N PRO A 34 -6.75 -15.95 -4.09
CA PRO A 34 -6.73 -16.71 -5.33
C PRO A 34 -7.95 -16.34 -6.22
N PRO A 35 -7.79 -16.38 -7.55
CA PRO A 35 -8.89 -16.12 -8.46
C PRO A 35 -9.93 -17.23 -8.39
N LEU A 36 -11.20 -16.85 -8.32
CA LEU A 36 -12.34 -17.74 -8.43
C LEU A 36 -12.81 -17.77 -9.89
N THR A 37 -12.76 -18.94 -10.50
CA THR A 37 -13.05 -19.16 -11.94
C THR A 37 -14.32 -19.99 -12.17
N ASP A 38 -15.10 -20.23 -11.13
CA ASP A 38 -16.32 -21.07 -11.18
C ASP A 38 -17.37 -20.56 -12.18
N ASN A 39 -17.29 -19.29 -12.60
CA ASN A 39 -18.24 -18.64 -13.51
C ASN A 39 -17.56 -18.09 -14.76
N PHE A 40 -16.57 -18.82 -15.30
CA PHE A 40 -15.87 -18.43 -16.52
C PHE A 40 -16.87 -18.05 -17.65
N PRO A 41 -16.64 -16.95 -18.40
CA PRO A 41 -15.42 -16.14 -18.48
C PRO A 41 -15.24 -15.10 -17.37
N SER A 42 -16.17 -14.98 -16.43
CA SER A 42 -16.04 -14.04 -15.30
C SER A 42 -15.13 -14.62 -14.21
N VAL A 43 -14.07 -13.87 -13.89
CA VAL A 43 -13.13 -14.19 -12.81
C VAL A 43 -13.36 -13.22 -11.66
N ARG A 44 -13.47 -13.74 -10.43
CA ARG A 44 -13.59 -12.90 -9.22
C ARG A 44 -12.35 -13.02 -8.35
N VAL A 45 -11.92 -11.90 -7.79
CA VAL A 45 -10.85 -11.81 -6.80
C VAL A 45 -11.30 -10.89 -5.68
N PHE A 46 -10.83 -11.17 -4.46
CA PHE A 46 -11.06 -10.33 -3.30
C PHE A 46 -9.75 -9.67 -2.89
N LEU A 47 -9.79 -8.36 -2.71
CA LEU A 47 -8.67 -7.56 -2.23
C LEU A 47 -8.97 -7.09 -0.80
N ASP A 48 -8.12 -7.47 0.15
CA ASP A 48 -8.14 -7.00 1.53
C ASP A 48 -6.98 -6.01 1.73
N VAL A 49 -7.31 -4.77 2.12
CA VAL A 49 -6.33 -3.69 2.35
C VAL A 49 -6.45 -3.19 3.78
N ARG A 50 -5.32 -3.23 4.51
CA ARG A 50 -5.25 -2.88 5.93
C ARG A 50 -4.10 -1.90 6.22
N ASP A 51 -4.25 -1.09 7.24
CA ASP A 51 -3.18 -0.28 7.81
C ASP A 51 -2.16 -1.14 8.59
N ASP A 52 -1.12 -0.51 9.11
CA ASP A 52 -0.07 -1.11 9.92
C ASP A 52 -0.57 -1.71 11.23
N VAL A 53 -1.72 -1.25 11.73
CA VAL A 53 -2.39 -1.76 12.94
C VAL A 53 -3.43 -2.84 12.59
N GLY A 54 -3.54 -3.23 11.32
CA GLY A 54 -4.45 -4.27 10.83
C GLY A 54 -5.91 -3.83 10.67
N ARG A 55 -6.20 -2.53 10.72
CA ARG A 55 -7.54 -1.98 10.50
C ARG A 55 -7.77 -1.70 9.02
N ARG A 56 -9.03 -1.63 8.62
CA ARG A 56 -9.39 -1.18 7.26
C ARG A 56 -8.94 0.27 7.06
N ILE A 57 -8.36 0.56 5.90
CA ILE A 57 -8.06 1.94 5.49
C ILE A 57 -9.37 2.68 5.17
N VAL A 58 -9.67 3.73 5.92
CA VAL A 58 -10.85 4.57 5.71
C VAL A 58 -10.65 5.46 4.49
N GLY A 59 -11.67 5.53 3.62
CA GLY A 59 -11.68 6.42 2.45
C GLY A 59 -10.97 5.86 1.21
N LEU A 60 -10.47 4.63 1.24
CA LEU A 60 -9.99 3.94 0.04
C LEU A 60 -11.17 3.68 -0.90
N ARG A 61 -11.18 4.31 -2.07
CA ARG A 61 -12.25 4.15 -3.07
C ARG A 61 -11.85 3.12 -4.13
N PRO A 62 -12.81 2.47 -4.78
CA PRO A 62 -12.55 1.61 -5.94
C PRO A 62 -11.66 2.25 -7.02
N ALA A 63 -11.84 3.56 -7.26
CA ALA A 63 -11.06 4.33 -8.23
C ALA A 63 -9.58 4.52 -7.83
N ASP A 64 -9.24 4.33 -6.55
CA ASP A 64 -7.86 4.42 -6.06
C ASP A 64 -7.09 3.09 -6.28
N ILE A 65 -7.77 2.05 -6.76
CA ILE A 65 -7.23 0.69 -6.93
C ILE A 65 -7.03 0.40 -8.41
N ARG A 66 -5.83 -0.07 -8.77
CA ARG A 66 -5.50 -0.50 -10.13
C ARG A 66 -5.05 -1.95 -10.11
N LEU A 67 -5.76 -2.80 -10.85
CA LEU A 67 -5.32 -4.18 -11.10
C LEU A 67 -4.46 -4.22 -12.35
N THR A 68 -3.32 -4.90 -12.25
CA THR A 68 -2.43 -5.14 -13.39
C THR A 68 -2.16 -6.63 -13.51
N GLU A 69 -2.15 -7.13 -14.75
CA GLU A 69 -1.72 -8.46 -15.13
C GLU A 69 -0.54 -8.30 -16.09
N ASP A 70 0.59 -8.96 -15.81
CA ASP A 70 1.81 -8.85 -16.61
C ASP A 70 2.24 -7.40 -16.90
N GLN A 71 2.12 -6.54 -15.89
CA GLN A 71 2.37 -5.08 -15.95
C GLN A 71 1.40 -4.28 -16.85
N ALA A 72 0.45 -4.93 -17.52
CA ALA A 72 -0.63 -4.28 -18.23
C ALA A 72 -1.81 -4.01 -17.28
N GLY A 73 -2.47 -2.86 -17.43
CA GLY A 73 -3.70 -2.59 -16.68
C GLY A 73 -4.84 -3.48 -17.18
N VAL A 74 -5.53 -4.15 -16.25
CA VAL A 74 -6.73 -4.91 -16.59
C VAL A 74 -7.85 -3.92 -16.94
N THR A 75 -8.50 -4.14 -18.08
CA THR A 75 -9.64 -3.31 -18.55
C THR A 75 -10.95 -4.04 -18.31
N GLY A 76 -12.05 -3.31 -18.12
CA GLY A 76 -13.36 -3.91 -17.82
C GLY A 76 -13.49 -4.45 -16.39
N LEU A 77 -12.64 -3.97 -15.46
CA LEU A 77 -12.71 -4.32 -14.06
C LEU A 77 -13.85 -3.57 -13.37
N GLU A 78 -14.80 -4.30 -12.80
CA GLU A 78 -15.74 -3.80 -11.80
C GLU A 78 -15.18 -4.07 -10.40
N LEU A 79 -15.06 -3.02 -9.60
CA LEU A 79 -14.65 -3.11 -8.21
C LEU A 79 -15.83 -2.73 -7.32
N ASP A 80 -16.38 -3.72 -6.62
CA ASP A 80 -17.37 -3.51 -5.59
C ASP A 80 -16.73 -3.58 -4.20
N GLU A 81 -17.04 -2.59 -3.37
CA GLU A 81 -16.63 -2.61 -1.98
C GLU A 81 -17.53 -3.58 -1.20
N VAL A 82 -16.93 -4.64 -0.65
CA VAL A 82 -17.62 -5.60 0.20
C VAL A 82 -17.23 -5.37 1.66
N GLN A 83 -18.16 -4.85 2.46
CA GLN A 83 -17.97 -4.77 3.91
C GLN A 83 -18.41 -6.08 4.57
N VAL A 84 -17.44 -6.91 4.95
CA VAL A 84 -17.67 -8.10 5.76
C VAL A 84 -17.86 -7.71 7.24
N GLY A 85 -19.06 -7.96 7.77
CA GLY A 85 -19.42 -7.76 9.17
C GLY A 85 -19.93 -9.06 9.82
N VAL A 86 -19.96 -9.09 11.15
CA VAL A 86 -20.54 -10.20 11.92
C VAL A 86 -21.96 -9.80 12.32
N ARG A 87 -22.97 -10.57 11.89
CA ARG A 87 -24.36 -10.40 12.38
C ARG A 87 -24.59 -11.36 13.53
N GLN A 88 -24.64 -10.85 14.76
CA GLN A 88 -25.11 -11.65 15.90
C GLN A 88 -26.64 -11.75 15.83
N ILE A 89 -27.15 -12.97 15.76
CA ILE A 89 -28.58 -13.27 15.85
C ILE A 89 -28.78 -13.89 17.23
N PHE A 90 -29.55 -13.22 18.09
CA PHE A 90 -30.03 -13.78 19.35
C PHE A 90 -31.43 -14.36 19.10
N VAL A 91 -31.61 -15.64 19.41
CA VAL A 91 -32.94 -16.27 19.50
C VAL A 91 -33.27 -16.35 20.98
N LEU A 92 -34.40 -15.76 21.37
CA LEU A 92 -34.93 -15.78 22.73
C LEU A 92 -35.99 -16.89 22.86
#